data_AF-A0A1F8NWB3-F1
#
_entry.id   AF-A0A1F8NWB3-F1
#
_cell.length_a   1.000
_cell.length_b   1.000
_cell.length_c   1.000
_cell.angle_alpha   90.00
_cell.angle_beta   90.00
_cell.angle_gamma   90.00
#
_symmetry.space_group_name_H-M   'P 1'
#
loop_
_entity.id
_entity.type
_entity.pdbx_description
1 polymer ?
#
loop_
_entity_poly.entity_id
_entity_poly.type
_entity_poly.pdbx_seq_one_letter_code
_entity_poly.pdbx_strand_id
1 'polypeptide(L)'
;MGIDVFGLIALLVFVGLLLLYGVMGRRWPAVFRPMPGFEMLGRGIERAVEAGERVHLSLGTGSVPGKDCAPALAGLAVLSRVAAATTMSDKPAVVTAGDGALAILAQDTLRAAYAKVGARERYQPTAARMLGPTPFSYVAGLPTLLASEDVSIHMLIGSFGAEGALAAEFGERREAFVLAGTILRTLLDLL
;
A
#
# COMPACT_ATOMS: atom_id res chain seq x y z
N MET A 1 38.01 15.08 22.84
CA MET A 1 37.77 16.51 22.56
C MET A 1 37.71 16.84 21.07
N GLY A 2 38.67 16.44 20.22
CA GLY A 2 38.58 16.74 18.77
C GLY A 2 37.49 15.94 18.02
N ILE A 3 37.31 14.67 18.38
CA ILE A 3 36.33 13.76 17.75
C ILE A 3 34.89 14.18 18.10
N ASP A 4 34.67 14.65 19.33
CA ASP A 4 33.36 15.08 19.83
C ASP A 4 32.89 16.37 19.13
N VAL A 5 33.80 17.32 18.92
CA VAL A 5 33.51 18.55 18.17
C VAL A 5 33.25 18.26 16.70
N PHE A 6 34.05 17.38 16.08
CA PHE A 6 33.82 16.96 14.70
C PHE A 6 32.47 16.24 14.53
N GLY A 7 32.13 15.36 15.48
CA GLY A 7 30.84 14.67 15.51
C GLY A 7 29.66 15.64 15.69
N LEU A 8 29.80 16.65 16.55
CA LEU A 8 28.78 17.68 16.74
C LEU A 8 28.57 18.50 15.47
N ILE A 9 29.66 18.89 14.79
CA ILE A 9 29.60 19.64 13.53
C ILE A 9 28.94 18.80 12.44
N ALA A 10 29.31 17.53 12.31
CA ALA A 10 28.70 16.61 11.34
C ALA A 10 27.20 16.42 11.60
N LEU A 11 26.80 16.29 12.86
CA LEU A 11 25.38 16.21 13.25
C LEU A 11 24.62 17.49 12.90
N LEU A 12 25.20 18.66 13.19
CA LEU A 12 24.60 19.97 12.90
C LEU A 12 24.41 20.18 11.40
N VAL A 13 25.41 19.81 10.60
CA VAL A 13 25.35 19.86 9.13
C VAL A 13 24.28 18.89 8.61
N PHE A 14 24.23 17.67 9.13
CA PHE A 14 23.22 16.67 8.74
C PHE A 14 21.79 17.14 9.05
N VAL A 15 21.55 17.64 10.26
CA VAL A 15 20.23 18.19 10.65
C VAL A 15 19.89 19.42 9.81
N GLY A 16 20.87 20.30 9.55
CA GLY A 16 20.71 21.47 8.70
C GLY A 16 20.32 21.10 7.26
N LEU A 17 20.98 20.11 6.67
CA LEU A 17 20.64 19.55 5.36
C LEU A 17 19.24 18.94 5.36
N LEU A 18 18.89 18.18 6.40
CA LEU A 18 17.58 17.53 6.51
C LEU A 18 16.44 18.57 6.57
N LEU A 19 16.62 19.65 7.35
CA LEU A 19 15.68 20.77 7.39
C LEU A 19 15.62 21.52 6.06
N LEU A 20 16.77 21.78 5.43
CA LEU A 20 16.83 22.47 4.14
C LEU A 20 16.07 21.69 3.06
N TYR A 21 16.35 20.39 2.91
CA TYR A 21 15.64 19.54 1.96
C TYR A 21 14.16 19.38 2.30
N GLY A 22 13.81 19.29 3.60
CA GLY A 22 12.42 19.21 4.04
C GLY A 22 11.60 20.46 3.68
N VAL A 23 12.18 21.65 3.80
CA VAL A 23 11.53 22.91 3.43
C VAL A 23 11.52 23.12 1.92
N MET A 24 12.62 22.79 1.23
CA MET A 24 12.74 22.96 -0.21
C MET A 24 11.82 22.01 -0.99
N GLY A 25 11.69 20.76 -0.52
CA GLY A 25 10.75 19.78 -1.08
C GLY A 25 9.28 20.18 -0.94
N ARG A 26 8.92 21.06 0.01
CA ARG A 26 7.55 21.61 0.12
C ARG A 26 7.30 22.80 -0.81
N ARG A 27 8.36 23.53 -1.21
CA ARG A 27 8.24 24.70 -2.08
C ARG A 27 8.19 24.35 -3.56
N TRP A 28 8.77 23.22 -3.96
CA TRP A 28 8.80 22.78 -5.35
C TRP A 28 7.90 21.54 -5.46
N PRO A 29 6.58 21.72 -5.68
CA PRO A 29 5.73 20.58 -5.97
C PRO A 29 6.29 19.90 -7.22
N ALA A 30 6.72 18.65 -7.07
CA ALA A 30 7.14 17.87 -8.21
C ALA A 30 5.97 17.82 -9.20
N VAL A 31 6.16 18.45 -10.37
CA VAL A 31 5.19 18.36 -11.47
C VAL A 31 5.36 16.99 -12.07
N PHE A 32 4.61 16.03 -11.57
CA PHE A 32 4.57 14.69 -12.14
C PHE A 32 3.83 14.73 -13.47
N ARG A 33 4.38 14.08 -14.48
CA ARG A 33 3.66 13.86 -15.74
C ARG A 33 2.38 13.05 -15.41
N PRO A 34 1.19 13.50 -15.85
CA PRO A 34 -0.01 12.69 -15.69
C PRO A 34 0.19 11.38 -16.45
N MET A 35 0.07 10.26 -15.75
CA MET A 35 0.08 8.93 -16.36
C MET A 35 -1.36 8.43 -16.42
N PRO A 36 -1.87 8.03 -17.60
CA PRO A 36 -3.25 7.59 -17.77
C PRO A 36 -3.68 6.50 -16.78
N GLY A 37 -2.75 5.62 -16.37
CA GLY A 37 -3.02 4.55 -15.40
C GLY A 37 -3.45 5.06 -14.02
N PHE A 38 -2.87 6.16 -13.52
CA PHE A 38 -3.27 6.72 -12.23
C PHE A 38 -4.63 7.43 -12.29
N GLU A 39 -4.96 8.07 -13.42
CA GLU A 39 -6.28 8.66 -13.63
C GLU A 39 -7.37 7.58 -13.80
N MET A 40 -7.04 6.47 -14.47
CA MET A 40 -7.91 5.30 -14.57
C MET A 40 -8.11 4.65 -13.20
N LEU A 41 -7.07 4.53 -12.38
CA LEU A 41 -7.19 4.03 -11.02
C LEU A 41 -8.11 4.90 -10.17
N GLY A 42 -7.93 6.23 -10.19
CA GLY A 42 -8.76 7.16 -9.43
C GLY A 42 -10.24 7.00 -9.79
N ARG A 43 -10.56 7.05 -11.09
CA ARG A 43 -11.92 6.81 -11.59
C ARG A 43 -12.44 5.40 -11.31
N GLY A 44 -11.56 4.39 -11.32
CA GLY A 44 -11.89 3.03 -10.95
C GLY A 44 -12.35 2.96 -9.50
N ILE A 45 -11.58 3.53 -8.57
CA ILE A 45 -11.91 3.57 -7.14
C ILE A 45 -13.24 4.29 -6.91
N GLU A 46 -13.46 5.43 -7.58
CA GLU A 46 -14.74 6.14 -7.51
C GLU A 46 -15.90 5.26 -7.98
N ARG A 47 -15.78 4.60 -9.13
CA ARG A 47 -16.80 3.66 -9.63
C ARG A 47 -17.03 2.48 -8.69
N ALA A 48 -15.97 1.91 -8.13
CA ALA A 48 -16.09 0.80 -7.18
C ALA A 48 -16.84 1.25 -5.91
N VAL A 49 -16.59 2.49 -5.44
CA VAL A 49 -17.34 3.09 -4.34
C VAL A 49 -18.81 3.31 -4.73
N GLU A 50 -19.10 3.83 -5.92
CA GLU A 50 -20.47 4.06 -6.42
C GLU A 50 -21.24 2.76 -6.64
N ALA A 51 -20.57 1.70 -7.12
CA ALA A 51 -21.15 0.38 -7.38
C ALA A 51 -21.28 -0.49 -6.13
N GLY A 52 -20.78 -0.03 -4.97
CA GLY A 52 -20.74 -0.83 -3.74
C GLY A 52 -19.83 -2.05 -3.85
N GLU A 53 -18.82 -1.99 -4.71
CA GLU A 53 -17.82 -3.03 -4.92
C GLU A 53 -16.60 -2.81 -4.02
N ARG A 54 -15.78 -3.85 -3.87
CA ARG A 54 -14.66 -3.79 -2.93
C ARG A 54 -13.32 -3.55 -3.61
N VAL A 55 -12.54 -2.68 -2.98
CA VAL A 55 -11.14 -2.45 -3.30
C VAL A 55 -10.25 -3.32 -2.41
N HIS A 56 -9.35 -4.10 -3.01
CA HIS A 56 -8.36 -4.89 -2.30
C HIS A 56 -6.95 -4.34 -2.51
N LEU A 57 -6.20 -4.21 -1.41
CA LEU A 57 -4.79 -3.85 -1.44
C LEU A 57 -3.93 -4.99 -0.88
N SER A 58 -3.06 -5.52 -1.73
CA SER A 58 -2.06 -6.54 -1.40
C SER A 58 -0.74 -5.85 -1.09
N LEU A 59 -0.25 -5.96 0.14
CA LEU A 59 1.04 -5.40 0.57
C LEU A 59 2.25 -6.31 0.28
N GLY A 60 1.97 -7.53 -0.18
CA GLY A 60 3.00 -8.55 -0.44
C GLY A 60 3.58 -9.12 0.85
N THR A 61 4.74 -9.76 0.74
CA THR A 61 5.40 -10.44 1.87
C THR A 61 6.59 -9.67 2.42
N GLY A 62 6.73 -8.39 2.05
CA GLY A 62 7.77 -7.52 2.58
C GLY A 62 7.61 -7.29 4.09
N SER A 63 8.73 -7.14 4.79
CA SER A 63 8.75 -6.78 6.20
C SER A 63 9.07 -5.30 6.38
N VAL A 64 8.48 -4.68 7.40
CA VAL A 64 8.85 -3.33 7.84
C VAL A 64 10.26 -3.28 8.45
N PRO A 65 10.69 -4.23 9.29
CA PRO A 65 12.10 -4.31 9.66
C PRO A 65 12.90 -4.90 8.48
N GLY A 66 13.71 -4.06 7.83
CA GLY A 66 14.74 -4.51 6.89
C GLY A 66 14.69 -3.81 5.54
N LYS A 67 15.21 -4.50 4.52
CA LYS A 67 15.38 -4.00 3.14
C LYS A 67 14.06 -3.66 2.43
N ASP A 68 12.96 -4.29 2.84
CA ASP A 68 11.63 -4.14 2.24
C ASP A 68 10.78 -3.06 2.94
N CYS A 69 11.39 -2.25 3.81
CA CYS A 69 10.71 -1.19 4.55
C CYS A 69 10.10 -0.12 3.62
N ALA A 70 10.87 0.36 2.63
CA ALA A 70 10.41 1.39 1.70
C ALA A 70 9.13 0.99 0.93
N PRO A 71 9.06 -0.17 0.26
CA PRO A 71 7.82 -0.59 -0.42
C PRO A 71 6.67 -0.85 0.55
N ALA A 72 6.95 -1.41 1.73
CA ALA A 72 5.92 -1.64 2.75
C ALA A 72 5.29 -0.32 3.22
N LEU A 73 6.11 0.70 3.54
CA LEU A 73 5.63 2.03 3.93
C LEU A 73 4.88 2.74 2.79
N ALA A 74 5.34 2.59 1.55
CA ALA A 74 4.63 3.11 0.38
C ALA A 74 3.23 2.46 0.25
N GLY A 75 3.13 1.14 0.43
CA GLY A 75 1.86 0.42 0.47
C GLY A 75 0.93 0.92 1.57
N LEU A 76 1.44 1.13 2.78
CA LEU A 76 0.65 1.73 3.89
C LEU A 76 0.21 3.17 3.60
N ALA A 77 1.04 3.97 2.92
CA ALA A 77 0.66 5.32 2.52
C ALA A 77 -0.50 5.31 1.49
N VAL A 78 -0.47 4.37 0.54
CA VAL A 78 -1.58 4.16 -0.41
C VAL A 78 -2.81 3.64 0.32
N LEU A 79 -2.66 2.67 1.23
CA LEU A 79 -3.74 2.15 2.07
C LEU A 79 -4.48 3.27 2.79
N SER A 80 -3.75 4.20 3.40
CA SER A 80 -4.36 5.32 4.12
C SER A 80 -5.26 6.17 3.22
N ARG A 81 -4.86 6.40 1.97
CA ARG A 81 -5.64 7.17 0.99
C ARG A 81 -6.85 6.40 0.48
N VAL A 82 -6.65 5.14 0.09
CA VAL A 82 -7.71 4.26 -0.42
C VAL A 82 -8.76 4.01 0.67
N ALA A 83 -8.34 3.76 1.91
CA ALA A 83 -9.24 3.60 3.04
C ALA A 83 -10.07 4.86 3.28
N ALA A 84 -9.46 6.04 3.27
CA ALA A 84 -10.20 7.30 3.42
C ALA A 84 -11.26 7.49 2.32
N ALA A 85 -10.95 7.10 1.06
CA ALA A 85 -11.88 7.19 -0.05
C ALA A 85 -13.01 6.15 0.00
N THR A 86 -12.74 4.95 0.54
CA THR A 86 -13.67 3.81 0.52
C THR A 86 -14.45 3.63 1.83
N THR A 87 -14.07 4.30 2.92
CA THR A 87 -14.69 4.12 4.25
C THR A 87 -16.20 4.34 4.24
N MET A 88 -16.69 5.26 3.39
CA MET A 88 -18.11 5.56 3.29
C MET A 88 -18.88 4.62 2.34
N SER A 89 -18.19 3.82 1.51
CA SER A 89 -18.79 2.81 0.64
C SER A 89 -19.50 1.71 1.44
N ASP A 90 -20.42 1.00 0.80
CA ASP A 90 -21.04 -0.22 1.34
C ASP A 90 -20.00 -1.32 1.58
N LYS A 91 -18.97 -1.40 0.73
CA LYS A 91 -17.84 -2.34 0.85
C LYS A 91 -16.52 -1.59 1.01
N PRO A 92 -16.10 -1.28 2.25
CA PRO A 92 -14.82 -0.63 2.49
C PRO A 92 -13.62 -1.47 2.03
N ALA A 93 -12.48 -0.81 1.79
CA ALA A 93 -11.28 -1.49 1.34
C ALA A 93 -10.78 -2.55 2.34
N VAL A 94 -10.30 -3.66 1.80
CA VAL A 94 -9.62 -4.73 2.54
C VAL A 94 -8.17 -4.85 2.11
N VAL A 95 -7.32 -5.27 3.04
CA VAL A 95 -5.87 -5.34 2.83
C VAL A 95 -5.31 -6.66 3.32
N THR A 96 -4.37 -7.20 2.55
CA THR A 96 -3.64 -8.41 2.91
C THR A 96 -2.15 -8.16 3.00
N ALA A 97 -1.50 -8.84 3.92
CA ALA A 97 -0.04 -8.87 4.05
C ALA A 97 0.47 -10.30 4.24
N GLY A 98 1.72 -10.55 3.84
CA GLY A 98 2.40 -11.81 4.12
C GLY A 98 3.20 -11.79 5.42
N ASP A 99 3.37 -10.62 6.04
CA ASP A 99 4.07 -10.47 7.31
C ASP A 99 3.09 -10.02 8.41
N GLY A 100 3.28 -10.56 9.62
CA GLY A 100 2.41 -10.27 10.76
C GLY A 100 2.56 -8.83 11.27
N ALA A 101 3.79 -8.29 11.28
CA ALA A 101 4.01 -6.91 11.71
C ALA A 101 3.40 -5.93 10.69
N LEU A 102 3.55 -6.21 9.40
CA LEU A 102 2.91 -5.41 8.36
C LEU A 102 1.38 -5.49 8.41
N ALA A 103 0.80 -6.65 8.72
CA ALA A 103 -0.64 -6.79 8.92
C ALA A 103 -1.15 -5.93 10.10
N ILE A 104 -0.42 -5.89 11.21
CA ILE A 104 -0.75 -5.03 12.36
C ILE A 104 -0.66 -3.55 11.98
N LEU A 105 0.37 -3.14 11.25
CA LEU A 105 0.51 -1.77 10.78
C LEU A 105 -0.58 -1.39 9.77
N ALA A 106 -1.03 -2.33 8.95
CA ALA A 106 -2.17 -2.13 8.07
C ALA A 106 -3.46 -1.95 8.87
N GLN A 107 -3.67 -2.73 9.94
CA GLN A 107 -4.80 -2.55 10.86
C GLN A 107 -4.79 -1.18 11.53
N ASP A 108 -3.63 -0.71 11.98
CA ASP A 108 -3.48 0.62 12.58
C ASP A 108 -3.73 1.74 11.56
N THR A 109 -3.19 1.58 10.35
CA THR A 109 -3.40 2.53 9.24
C THR A 109 -4.88 2.64 8.86
N LEU A 110 -5.59 1.51 8.77
CA LEU A 110 -7.03 1.49 8.57
C LEU A 110 -7.74 2.20 9.74
N ARG A 111 -7.44 1.84 10.98
CA ARG A 111 -8.07 2.47 12.16
C ARG A 111 -7.90 3.98 12.16
N ALA A 112 -6.71 4.47 11.83
CA ALA A 112 -6.42 5.89 11.72
C ALA A 112 -7.21 6.55 10.57
N ALA A 113 -7.35 5.88 9.42
CA ALA A 113 -8.16 6.39 8.30
C ALA A 113 -9.64 6.51 8.67
N TYR A 114 -10.23 5.47 9.27
CA TYR A 114 -11.62 5.50 9.76
C TYR A 114 -11.83 6.58 10.82
N ALA A 115 -10.85 6.77 11.71
CA ALA A 115 -10.90 7.83 12.72
C ALA A 115 -10.90 9.24 12.12
N LYS A 116 -10.14 9.48 11.05
CA LYS A 116 -10.06 10.80 10.38
C LYS A 116 -11.38 11.21 9.75
N VAL A 117 -12.18 10.26 9.27
CA VAL A 117 -13.49 10.51 8.64
C VAL A 117 -14.68 10.33 9.61
N GLY A 118 -14.40 10.18 10.91
CA GLY A 118 -15.44 10.05 11.94
C GLY A 118 -16.19 8.71 11.94
N ALA A 119 -15.70 7.69 11.22
CA ALA A 119 -16.38 6.41 11.04
C ALA A 119 -15.81 5.29 11.91
N ARG A 120 -15.30 5.60 13.12
CA ARG A 120 -14.62 4.62 13.99
C ARG A 120 -15.45 3.36 14.25
N GLU A 121 -16.77 3.50 14.35
CA GLU A 121 -17.69 2.39 14.62
C GLU A 121 -17.80 1.39 13.46
N ARG A 122 -17.45 1.81 12.23
CA ARG A 122 -17.44 0.94 11.04
C ARG A 122 -16.14 0.14 10.88
N TYR A 123 -15.12 0.40 11.69
CA TYR A 123 -13.82 -0.28 11.58
C TYR A 123 -13.93 -1.74 12.01
N GLN A 124 -13.48 -2.63 11.13
CA GLN A 124 -13.40 -4.06 11.40
C GLN A 124 -11.92 -4.51 11.42
N PRO A 125 -11.44 -5.14 12.50
CA PRO A 125 -10.06 -5.65 12.56
C PRO A 125 -9.74 -6.67 11.47
N THR A 126 -10.74 -7.42 11.00
CA THR A 126 -10.62 -8.41 9.93
C THR A 126 -10.41 -7.80 8.54
N ALA A 127 -10.55 -6.48 8.39
CA ALA A 127 -10.29 -5.77 7.13
C ALA A 127 -8.81 -5.80 6.74
N ALA A 128 -7.90 -6.00 7.71
CA ALA A 128 -6.47 -6.20 7.47
C ALA A 128 -6.04 -7.55 8.04
N ARG A 129 -5.57 -8.45 7.16
CA ARG A 129 -5.26 -9.84 7.54
C ARG A 129 -3.96 -10.36 6.92
N MET A 130 -3.35 -11.30 7.63
CA MET A 130 -2.19 -12.04 7.15
C MET A 130 -2.65 -13.32 6.46
N LEU A 131 -2.27 -13.55 5.19
CA LEU A 131 -2.68 -14.75 4.45
C LEU A 131 -1.68 -15.89 4.56
N GLY A 132 -0.38 -15.58 4.63
CA GLY A 132 0.66 -16.61 4.77
C GLY A 132 2.05 -16.00 4.91
N PRO A 133 2.96 -16.63 5.69
CA PRO A 133 4.28 -16.09 6.00
C PRO A 133 5.29 -16.20 4.85
N THR A 134 5.00 -16.98 3.81
CA THR A 134 5.89 -17.14 2.65
C THR A 134 5.26 -16.55 1.39
N PRO A 135 6.06 -16.13 0.39
CA PRO A 135 5.56 -15.57 -0.86
C PRO A 135 4.45 -16.39 -1.53
N PHE A 136 4.67 -17.68 -1.74
CA PHE A 136 3.68 -18.54 -2.39
C PHE A 136 2.50 -18.90 -1.47
N SER A 137 2.73 -19.08 -0.17
CA SER A 137 1.61 -19.30 0.78
C SER A 137 0.69 -18.08 0.86
N TYR A 138 1.26 -16.88 0.82
CA TYR A 138 0.52 -15.62 0.78
C TYR A 138 -0.36 -15.55 -0.47
N VAL A 139 0.23 -15.77 -1.65
CA VAL A 139 -0.47 -15.68 -2.93
C VAL A 139 -1.52 -16.79 -3.09
N ALA A 140 -1.29 -17.99 -2.53
CA ALA A 140 -2.27 -19.07 -2.54
C ALA A 140 -3.58 -18.72 -1.79
N GLY A 141 -3.55 -17.78 -0.84
CA GLY A 141 -4.74 -17.31 -0.13
C GLY A 141 -5.55 -16.24 -0.89
N LEU A 142 -4.96 -15.60 -1.90
CA LEU A 142 -5.62 -14.51 -2.63
C LEU A 142 -6.88 -14.94 -3.39
N PRO A 143 -6.92 -16.07 -4.15
CA PRO A 143 -8.11 -16.44 -4.91
C PRO A 143 -9.37 -16.54 -4.04
N THR A 144 -9.24 -17.15 -2.85
CA THR A 144 -10.35 -17.30 -1.90
C THR A 144 -10.80 -15.93 -1.36
N LEU A 145 -9.85 -15.05 -1.04
CA LEU A 145 -10.18 -13.72 -0.54
C LEU A 145 -10.85 -12.85 -1.60
N LEU A 146 -10.29 -12.81 -2.82
CA LEU A 146 -10.88 -12.07 -3.94
C LEU A 146 -12.28 -12.57 -4.28
N ALA A 147 -12.51 -13.88 -4.13
CA ALA A 147 -13.81 -14.49 -4.30
C ALA A 147 -14.82 -14.09 -3.23
N SER A 148 -14.41 -14.17 -1.96
CA SER A 148 -15.33 -13.99 -0.83
C SER A 148 -15.70 -12.53 -0.59
N GLU A 149 -14.87 -11.61 -1.06
CA GLU A 149 -15.00 -10.19 -0.73
C GLU A 149 -15.52 -9.33 -1.90
N ASP A 150 -15.92 -9.95 -3.03
CA ASP A 150 -16.40 -9.31 -4.27
C ASP A 150 -15.49 -8.15 -4.73
N VAL A 151 -14.23 -8.47 -4.97
CA VAL A 151 -13.20 -7.47 -5.29
C VAL A 151 -13.26 -7.10 -6.76
N SER A 152 -13.45 -5.81 -7.06
CA SER A 152 -13.40 -5.27 -8.43
C SER A 152 -12.11 -4.53 -8.74
N ILE A 153 -11.33 -4.15 -7.72
CA ILE A 153 -10.01 -3.54 -7.88
C ILE A 153 -8.99 -4.29 -7.04
N HIS A 154 -7.96 -4.80 -7.69
CA HIS A 154 -6.88 -5.53 -7.07
C HIS A 154 -5.55 -4.77 -7.21
N MET A 155 -5.12 -4.11 -6.14
CA MET A 155 -3.86 -3.38 -6.11
C MET A 155 -2.75 -4.22 -5.47
N LEU A 156 -1.62 -4.37 -6.15
CA LEU A 156 -0.40 -5.00 -5.66
C LEU A 156 0.63 -3.90 -5.38
N ILE A 157 0.77 -3.49 -4.11
CA ILE A 157 1.68 -2.40 -3.74
C ILE A 157 2.52 -2.82 -2.54
N GLY A 158 3.80 -3.09 -2.78
CA GLY A 158 4.68 -3.59 -1.75
C GLY A 158 5.86 -4.36 -2.31
N SER A 159 6.40 -5.28 -1.50
CA SER A 159 7.49 -6.15 -1.93
C SER A 159 6.92 -7.47 -2.46
N PHE A 160 7.16 -7.70 -3.75
CA PHE A 160 6.77 -8.90 -4.47
C PHE A 160 7.96 -9.42 -5.26
N GLY A 161 8.20 -10.71 -5.19
CA GLY A 161 9.04 -11.47 -6.10
C GLY A 161 8.25 -11.99 -7.31
N ALA A 162 8.61 -13.19 -7.78
CA ALA A 162 7.96 -13.84 -8.92
C ALA A 162 6.49 -14.20 -8.63
N GLU A 163 6.12 -14.40 -7.36
CA GLU A 163 4.75 -14.67 -6.93
C GLU A 163 3.79 -13.51 -7.23
N GLY A 164 4.31 -12.29 -7.43
CA GLY A 164 3.50 -11.14 -7.82
C GLY A 164 2.77 -11.34 -9.16
N ALA A 165 3.33 -12.13 -10.08
CA ALA A 165 2.69 -12.44 -11.35
C ALA A 165 1.45 -13.31 -11.15
N LEU A 166 1.53 -14.30 -10.26
CA LEU A 166 0.38 -15.13 -9.87
C LEU A 166 -0.68 -14.29 -9.15
N ALA A 167 -0.25 -13.37 -8.27
CA ALA A 167 -1.17 -12.47 -7.60
C ALA A 167 -1.94 -11.58 -8.59
N ALA A 168 -1.26 -11.08 -9.63
CA ALA A 168 -1.90 -10.32 -10.70
C ALA A 168 -2.87 -11.19 -11.52
N GLU A 169 -2.45 -12.39 -11.92
CA GLU A 169 -3.29 -13.33 -12.67
C GLU A 169 -4.60 -13.67 -11.92
N PHE A 170 -4.55 -13.81 -10.60
CA PHE A 170 -5.75 -14.06 -9.80
C PHE A 170 -6.73 -12.88 -9.79
N GLY A 171 -6.25 -11.64 -9.89
CA GLY A 171 -7.08 -10.46 -10.09
C GLY A 171 -7.73 -10.45 -11.49
N GLU A 172 -6.94 -10.67 -12.53
CA GLU A 172 -7.42 -10.72 -13.92
C GLU A 172 -8.47 -11.82 -14.14
N ARG A 173 -8.27 -13.01 -13.56
CA ARG A 173 -9.26 -14.11 -13.59
C ARG A 173 -10.59 -13.77 -12.93
N ARG A 174 -10.65 -12.72 -12.11
CA ARG A 174 -11.85 -12.20 -11.46
C ARG A 174 -12.44 -10.99 -12.18
N GLU A 175 -11.90 -10.63 -13.34
CA GLU A 175 -12.25 -9.42 -14.08
C GLU A 175 -12.06 -8.14 -13.24
N ALA A 176 -11.22 -8.22 -12.21
CA ALA A 176 -10.88 -7.07 -11.38
C ALA A 176 -9.84 -6.20 -12.09
N PHE A 177 -9.94 -4.88 -11.95
CA PHE A 177 -8.91 -3.97 -12.41
C PHE A 177 -7.63 -4.18 -11.59
N VAL A 178 -6.58 -4.73 -12.22
CA VAL A 178 -5.30 -4.99 -11.56
C VAL A 178 -4.35 -3.81 -11.75
N LEU A 179 -3.75 -3.36 -10.64
CA LEU A 179 -2.66 -2.39 -10.66
C LEU A 179 -1.48 -2.93 -9.85
N ALA A 180 -0.32 -3.05 -10.51
CA ALA A 180 0.92 -3.44 -9.86
C ALA A 180 1.88 -2.25 -9.70
N GLY A 181 2.23 -1.93 -8.46
CA GLY A 181 3.26 -0.98 -8.07
C GLY A 181 4.28 -1.67 -7.16
N THR A 182 5.21 -2.41 -7.76
CA THR A 182 6.30 -3.10 -7.05
C THR A 182 7.66 -2.56 -7.46
N ILE A 183 8.70 -2.83 -6.66
CA ILE A 183 10.09 -2.44 -6.93
C ILE A 183 10.73 -3.35 -8.00
N LEU A 184 10.22 -4.57 -8.17
CA LEU A 184 10.84 -5.53 -9.09
C LEU A 184 10.38 -5.30 -10.54
N ARG A 185 11.35 -5.00 -11.43
CA ARG A 185 11.14 -4.77 -12.87
C ARG A 185 10.45 -5.92 -13.60
N THR A 186 10.58 -7.15 -13.11
CA THR A 186 10.14 -8.37 -13.81
C THR A 186 8.62 -8.44 -14.03
N LEU A 187 7.79 -7.78 -13.21
CA LEU A 187 6.34 -7.74 -13.45
C LEU A 187 5.96 -6.86 -14.64
N LEU A 188 6.82 -5.92 -15.04
CA LEU A 188 6.57 -5.03 -16.18
C LEU A 188 6.96 -5.68 -17.51
N ASP A 189 7.80 -6.72 -17.48
CA ASP A 189 8.19 -7.48 -18.67
C ASP A 189 7.20 -8.64 -18.98
N LEU A 190 6.27 -8.93 -18.07
CA LEU A 190 5.29 -10.03 -18.17
C LEU A 190 3.85 -9.56 -18.44
N LEU A 191 3.58 -8.25 -18.37
CA LEU A 191 2.29 -7.60 -18.67
C LEU A 191 2.39 -6.84 -19.99
#